data_AF-A0A173W812-F1
#
_entry.id   AF-A0A173W812-F1
#
_cell.length_a   1.000
_cell.length_b   1.000
_cell.length_c   1.000
_cell.angle_alpha   90.00
_cell.angle_beta   90.00
_cell.angle_gamma   90.00
#
_symmetry.space_group_name_H-M   'P 1'
#
loop_
_entity.id
_entity.type
_entity.pdbx_description
1 polymer ?
#
loop_
_entity_poly.entity_id
_entity_poly.type
_entity_poly.pdbx_seq_one_letter_code
_entity_poly.pdbx_strand_id
1 'polypeptide(L)' 'MTTPLFLLRCTEIGISIVDLDFLTIGLVIDMWTERANDSVKYKRLASQEDFDKF' A
#
# COMPACT_ATOMS: atom_id res chain seq x y z
N MET A 1 10.92 10.30 -1.11
CA MET A 1 11.00 9.11 -2.00
C MET A 1 11.47 9.57 -3.36
N THR A 2 12.46 8.92 -3.98
CA THR A 2 12.88 9.22 -5.36
C THR A 2 12.20 8.26 -6.34
N THR A 3 12.06 8.63 -7.61
CA THR A 3 11.43 7.79 -8.64
C THR A 3 12.02 6.37 -8.73
N PRO A 4 13.36 6.16 -8.70
CA PRO A 4 13.91 4.80 -8.72
C PRO A 4 13.52 3.98 -7.49
N LEU A 5 13.49 4.60 -6.31
CA LEU A 5 13.07 3.93 -5.07
C LEU A 5 11.58 3.58 -5.11
N PHE A 6 10.74 4.45 -5.67
CA PHE A 6 9.32 4.19 -5.85
C PHE A 6 9.07 2.98 -6.76
N LEU A 7 9.71 2.93 -7.93
CA LEU A 7 9.59 1.80 -8.85
C LEU A 7 10.08 0.49 -8.24
N LEU A 8 11.15 0.52 -7.45
CA LEU A 8 11.59 -0.64 -6.67
C LEU A 8 10.53 -1.09 -5.67
N ARG A 9 9.82 -0.17 -5.02
CA ARG A 9 8.73 -0.54 -4.10
C ARG A 9 7.56 -1.18 -4.85
N CYS A 10 7.22 -0.68 -6.05
CA CYS A 10 6.20 -1.30 -6.89
C CYS A 10 6.56 -2.75 -7.23
N THR A 11 7.81 -3.02 -7.61
CA THR A 11 8.24 -4.39 -7.95
C THR A 11 8.29 -5.31 -6.72
N GLU A 12 8.68 -4.80 -5.55
CA GLU A 12 8.67 -5.56 -4.28
C GLU A 12 7.29 -6.04 -3.86
N ILE A 13 6.23 -5.32 -4.24
CA ILE A 13 4.83 -5.67 -3.95
C ILE A 13 4.10 -6.27 -5.16
N GLY A 14 4.83 -6.56 -6.24
CA GLY A 14 4.29 -7.25 -7.41
C GLY A 14 3.43 -6.39 -8.34
N ILE A 15 3.54 -5.06 -8.26
CA ILE A 15 2.81 -4.14 -9.14
C ILE A 15 3.59 -3.94 -10.44
N SER A 16 2.94 -4.22 -11.56
CA SER A 16 3.50 -3.95 -12.89
C SER A 16 3.52 -2.46 -13.16
N ILE A 17 4.45 -2.01 -14.00
CA ILE A 17 4.52 -0.61 -14.42
C ILE A 17 3.25 -0.16 -15.16
N VAL A 18 2.58 -1.09 -15.85
CA VAL A 18 1.32 -0.83 -16.58
C VAL A 18 0.18 -0.50 -15.62
N ASP A 19 0.18 -1.08 -14.42
CA ASP A 19 -0.88 -0.88 -13.44
C ASP A 19 -0.76 0.47 -12.72
N LEU A 20 0.38 1.15 -12.85
CA LEU A 20 0.61 2.46 -12.22
C LEU A 20 -0.28 3.57 -12.79
N ASP A 21 -0.85 3.39 -13.98
CA ASP A 21 -1.84 4.33 -14.53
C ASP A 21 -3.16 4.34 -13.74
N PHE A 22 -3.46 3.26 -13.00
CA PHE A 22 -4.67 3.13 -12.18
C PHE A 22 -4.45 3.47 -10.71
N LEU A 23 -3.19 3.66 -10.28
CA LEU A 23 -2.82 3.77 -8.88
C LEU A 23 -2.16 5.11 -8.60
N THR A 24 -2.54 5.72 -7.48
CA THR A 24 -1.82 6.91 -6.99
C THR A 24 -0.54 6.49 -6.26
N ILE A 25 0.45 7.37 -6.24
CA ILE A 25 1.68 7.17 -5.47
C ILE A 25 1.37 6.89 -3.99
N GLY A 26 0.37 7.57 -3.42
CA GLY A 26 -0.06 7.36 -2.03
C GLY A 26 -0.56 5.94 -1.78
N LEU A 27 -1.45 5.43 -2.65
CA LEU A 27 -2.00 4.08 -2.52
C LEU A 27 -0.91 3.00 -2.58
N VAL A 28 0.07 3.15 -3.47
CA VAL A 28 1.22 2.23 -3.57
C VAL A 28 2.06 2.25 -2.30
N ILE A 29 2.28 3.43 -1.71
CA ILE A 29 3.02 3.57 -0.45
C ILE A 29 2.24 2.95 0.72
N ASP A 30 0.92 3.11 0.76
CA ASP A 30 0.08 2.53 1.80
C ASP A 30 0.12 0.99 1.73
N MET A 31 -0.02 0.40 0.54
CA MET A 31 0.13 -1.05 0.35
C MET A 31 1.53 -1.55 0.74
N TRP A 32 2.58 -0.82 0.38
CA TRP A 32 3.95 -1.17 0.78
C TRP A 32 4.14 -1.11 2.30
N THR A 33 3.53 -0.12 2.95
CA THR A 33 3.56 0.06 4.41
C THR A 33 2.80 -1.06 5.11
N GLU A 34 1.63 -1.45 4.59
CA GLU A 34 0.85 -2.55 5.13
C GLU A 34 1.63 -3.87 5.04
N ARG A 35 2.25 -4.15 3.89
CA ARG A 35 3.12 -5.32 3.73
C ARG A 35 4.28 -5.32 4.73
N ALA A 36 4.90 -4.17 4.99
CA ALA A 36 5.96 -4.07 5.99
C ALA A 36 5.46 -4.39 7.41
N ASN A 37 4.17 -4.21 7.66
CA ASN A 37 3.50 -4.51 8.91
C ASN A 37 2.84 -5.90 8.96
N ASP A 38 3.06 -6.79 7.98
CA ASP A 38 2.45 -8.13 7.95
C ASP A 38 2.69 -8.95 9.24
N SER A 39 3.79 -8.68 9.94
CA SER A 39 4.15 -9.33 11.21
C SER A 39 3.55 -8.68 12.45
N VAL A 40 2.93 -7.50 12.31
CA VAL A 40 2.40 -6.70 13.41
C VAL A 40 0.98 -7.15 13.76
N LYS A 41 0.78 -7.60 15.00
CA LYS A 41 -0.56 -7.89 15.53
C LYS A 41 -1.22 -6.59 16.00
N TYR A 42 -2.07 -6.02 15.16
CA TYR A 42 -2.89 -4.88 15.55
C TYR A 42 -3.87 -5.26 16.66
N LYS A 43 -3.98 -4.42 17.71
CA LYS A 43 -4.93 -4.61 18.81
C LYS A 43 -6.40 -4.50 18.35
N ARG A 44 -6.63 -3.74 17.28
CA ARG A 44 -7.93 -3.52 16.65
C ARG A 44 -7.73 -3.51 15.14
N LEU A 45 -8.50 -4.35 14.44
CA LEU A 45 -8.62 -4.30 12.99
C LEU A 45 -9.76 -3.35 12.64
N ALA A 46 -9.59 -2.57 11.57
CA ALA A 46 -10.68 -1.76 11.04
C ALA A 46 -11.81 -2.67 10.55
N SER A 47 -13.05 -2.38 10.94
CA SER A 47 -14.23 -3.09 10.44
C SER A 47 -14.89 -2.31 9.29
N GLN A 48 -15.84 -2.95 8.61
CA GLN A 48 -16.66 -2.27 7.59
C GLN A 48 -17.40 -1.05 8.18
N GLU A 49 -17.87 -1.12 9.43
CA GLU A 49 -18.51 0.02 10.11
C GLU A 49 -17.58 1.22 10.32
N ASP A 50 -16.26 1.01 10.39
CA ASP A 50 -15.28 2.09 10.49
C ASP A 50 -15.09 2.76 9.12
N PHE A 51 -15.17 2.00 8.02
CA PHE A 51 -15.16 2.53 6.65
C PHE A 51 -16.44 3.29 6.30
N ASP A 52 -17.61 2.78 6.69
CA ASP A 52 -18.91 3.39 6.37
C ASP A 52 -19.13 4.74 7.08
N LYS A 53 -18.29 5.10 8.07
CA LYS A 53 -18.31 6.37 8.78
C LYS A 53 -17.47 7.47 8.14
N PHE A 54 -16.70 7.15 7.10
CA PHE A 54 -15.81 8.07 6.38
C PHE A 54 -16.51 8.63 5.13
#